data_AF-A0A098EUU6-F1
#
_entry.id   AF-A0A098EUU6-F1
#
_cell.length_a   1.000
_cell.length_b   1.000
_cell.length_c   1.000
_cell.angle_alpha   90.00
_cell.angle_beta   90.00
_cell.angle_gamma   90.00
#
_symmetry.space_group_name_H-M   'P 1'
#
loop_
_entity.id
_entity.type
_entity.pdbx_description
1 polymer ?
#
loop_
_entity_poly.entity_id
_entity_poly.type
_entity_poly.pdbx_seq_one_letter_code
_entity_poly.pdbx_strand_id
1 'polypeptide(L)'
;MGRREYDRHGNQNFLECFGGCSFDGFEEDFMMVPEVEAESEFGHHHPGKKKHHHQHDHQGGNVGGISMSTCQRLANIIGGAVITSTPACVVQRNRNINATILGRRTRSPLALPFALSFEDNRNGRTLNLGESVVLQEEINPLMTALRKRGIIVTAVHNHWLFDQPRLMYMHWENTGDPFQFARNSFEAAREAGLF
;
A
#
# COMPACT_ATOMS: atom_id res chain seq x y z
N MET A 1 7.52 -6.42 26.80
CA MET A 1 6.85 -5.69 25.71
C MET A 1 7.72 -4.47 25.41
N GLY A 2 8.47 -4.48 24.30
CA GLY A 2 9.32 -3.35 23.93
C GLY A 2 8.46 -2.18 23.48
N ARG A 3 8.68 -0.99 24.04
CA ARG A 3 8.06 0.25 23.57
C ARG A 3 8.96 0.78 22.46
N ARG A 4 8.43 0.93 21.23
CA ARG A 4 9.19 1.59 20.15
C ARG A 4 9.29 3.07 20.49
N GLU A 5 10.51 3.57 20.62
CA GLU A 5 10.79 4.99 20.85
C GLU A 5 11.17 5.68 19.54
N TYR A 6 10.78 6.94 19.42
CA TYR A 6 10.99 7.75 18.24
C TYR A 6 11.58 9.09 18.65
N ASP A 7 12.48 9.63 17.83
CA ASP A 7 13.01 10.97 18.08
C ASP A 7 11.96 12.06 17.79
N ARG A 8 12.29 13.31 18.12
CA ARG A 8 11.42 14.49 17.89
C ARG A 8 11.14 14.79 16.40
N HIS A 9 11.83 14.13 15.48
CA HIS A 9 11.66 14.29 14.03
C HIS A 9 10.92 13.10 13.40
N GLY A 10 10.60 12.07 14.18
CA GLY A 10 9.94 10.87 13.70
C GLY A 10 10.89 9.78 13.20
N ASN A 11 12.17 9.77 13.52
CA ASN A 11 12.99 8.59 13.22
C ASN A 11 12.73 7.48 14.25
N GLN A 12 12.69 6.22 13.81
CA GLN A 12 12.69 5.08 14.75
C GLN A 12 14.07 5.02 15.41
N ASN A 13 14.11 5.18 16.72
CA ASN A 13 15.30 4.82 17.47
C ASN A 13 15.33 3.29 17.53
N PHE A 14 16.48 2.70 17.21
CA PHE A 14 16.68 1.25 17.33
C PHE A 14 16.21 0.78 18.71
N LEU A 15 15.57 -0.40 18.80
CA LEU A 15 15.09 -0.96 20.06
C LEU A 15 16.18 -0.84 21.15
N GLU A 16 15.94 -0.03 22.18
CA GLU A 16 16.69 -0.18 23.43
C GLU A 16 16.22 -1.47 24.08
N CYS A 17 16.93 -2.56 23.79
CA CYS A 17 16.83 -3.80 24.55
C CYS A 17 17.43 -3.53 25.94
N PHE A 18 16.60 -3.18 26.91
CA PHE A 18 16.99 -3.26 28.32
C PHE A 18 17.19 -4.74 28.70
N GLY A 19 18.41 -5.22 28.55
CA GLY A 19 18.85 -6.56 28.93
C GLY A 19 19.48 -7.34 27.77
N GLY A 20 20.77 -7.09 27.54
CA GLY A 20 21.74 -8.02 26.94
C GLY A 20 21.32 -8.77 25.67
N CYS A 21 21.42 -8.12 24.50
CA CYS A 21 21.60 -8.85 23.25
C CYS A 21 23.10 -8.83 22.90
N SER A 22 23.76 -9.98 23.05
CA SER A 22 25.10 -10.20 22.48
C SER A 22 24.99 -10.17 20.96
N PHE A 23 25.80 -9.31 20.34
CA PHE A 23 25.99 -9.25 18.90
C PHE A 23 27.04 -10.30 18.54
N ASP A 24 26.61 -11.47 18.07
CA ASP A 24 27.50 -12.44 17.43
C ASP A 24 27.10 -12.59 15.96
N GLY A 25 28.05 -12.24 15.08
CA GLY A 25 28.16 -12.82 13.74
C GLY A 25 27.29 -12.24 12.64
N PHE A 26 27.87 -11.33 11.84
CA PHE A 26 27.58 -11.27 10.41
C PHE A 26 28.08 -12.57 9.78
N GLU A 27 27.20 -13.38 9.21
CA GLU A 27 27.56 -14.34 8.19
C GLU A 27 26.59 -14.18 7.01
N GLU A 28 27.16 -13.91 5.84
CA GLU A 28 26.45 -13.73 4.59
C GLU A 28 25.91 -15.09 4.12
N ASP A 29 24.59 -15.29 4.17
CA ASP A 29 23.94 -16.33 3.38
C ASP A 29 22.97 -15.68 2.39
N PHE A 30 23.50 -15.46 1.20
CA PHE A 30 22.82 -15.05 -0.01
C PHE A 30 21.88 -16.20 -0.45
N MET A 31 20.61 -16.18 -0.03
CA MET A 31 19.62 -17.11 -0.58
C MET A 31 19.31 -16.73 -2.03
N MET A 32 19.93 -17.47 -2.94
CA MET A 32 19.57 -17.60 -4.35
C MET A 32 18.08 -17.98 -4.48
N VAL A 33 17.28 -17.11 -5.09
CA VAL A 33 15.96 -17.45 -5.61
C VAL A 33 16.15 -18.28 -6.90
N PRO A 34 15.52 -19.46 -7.06
CA PRO A 34 15.62 -20.22 -8.30
C PRO A 34 14.83 -19.55 -9.43
N GLU A 35 15.46 -19.47 -10.61
CA GLU A 35 14.84 -19.21 -11.91
C GLU A 35 13.66 -20.17 -12.14
N VAL A 36 12.48 -19.62 -12.43
CA VAL A 36 11.36 -20.39 -12.97
C VAL A 36 11.29 -20.06 -14.46
N GLU A 37 11.75 -21.01 -15.28
CA GLU A 37 11.64 -20.96 -16.73
C GLU A 37 10.16 -21.02 -17.14
N ALA A 38 9.72 -20.01 -17.90
CA ALA A 38 8.40 -19.99 -18.53
C ALA A 38 8.56 -20.41 -19.99
N GLU A 39 8.35 -21.69 -20.28
CA GLU A 39 8.23 -22.16 -21.66
C GLU A 39 6.87 -21.75 -22.25
N SER A 40 6.95 -21.14 -23.42
CA SER A 40 5.83 -20.74 -24.26
C SER A 40 5.44 -21.88 -25.19
N GLU A 41 4.18 -22.31 -25.19
CA GLU A 41 3.61 -23.07 -26.30
C GLU A 41 2.36 -22.40 -26.87
N PHE A 42 2.48 -21.98 -28.13
CA PHE A 42 1.40 -21.53 -29.00
C PHE A 42 0.61 -22.74 -29.52
N GLY A 43 -0.70 -22.74 -29.33
CA GLY A 43 -1.60 -23.71 -29.94
C GLY A 43 -2.91 -23.07 -30.40
N HIS A 44 -3.03 -22.82 -31.71
CA HIS A 44 -4.30 -22.51 -32.37
C HIS A 44 -5.08 -23.79 -32.68
N HIS A 45 -6.37 -23.88 -32.33
CA HIS A 45 -7.44 -24.47 -33.17
C HIS A 45 -8.85 -24.25 -32.56
N HIS A 46 -9.78 -23.76 -33.38
CA HIS A 46 -11.24 -23.79 -33.20
C HIS A 46 -11.80 -24.97 -34.05
N PRO A 47 -12.95 -25.62 -33.73
CA PRO A 47 -14.28 -24.97 -33.87
C PRO A 47 -15.45 -25.44 -32.97
N GLY A 48 -16.32 -24.46 -32.66
CA GLY A 48 -17.80 -24.47 -32.56
C GLY A 48 -18.60 -25.63 -31.93
N LYS A 49 -19.49 -25.30 -30.96
CA LYS A 49 -20.94 -25.63 -30.96
C LYS A 49 -21.73 -24.99 -29.78
N LYS A 50 -22.79 -24.27 -30.17
CA LYS A 50 -24.14 -24.07 -29.59
C LYS A 50 -24.35 -23.74 -28.08
N LYS A 51 -24.88 -22.51 -27.89
CA LYS A 51 -26.02 -22.04 -27.06
C LYS A 51 -26.17 -22.59 -25.64
N HIS A 52 -26.02 -21.71 -24.65
CA HIS A 52 -27.01 -21.44 -23.59
C HIS A 52 -26.75 -20.02 -23.04
N HIS A 53 -27.75 -19.13 -23.11
CA HIS A 53 -27.70 -17.82 -22.45
C HIS A 53 -27.88 -18.06 -20.94
N HIS A 54 -26.77 -18.29 -20.24
CA HIS A 54 -26.74 -18.18 -18.79
C HIS A 54 -26.48 -16.72 -18.44
N GLN A 55 -27.49 -16.12 -17.82
CA GLN A 55 -27.44 -14.83 -17.16
C GLN A 55 -26.29 -14.88 -16.15
N HIS A 56 -25.20 -14.17 -16.43
CA HIS A 56 -24.07 -14.05 -15.50
C HIS A 56 -24.53 -13.19 -14.32
N ASP A 57 -25.00 -13.86 -13.26
CA ASP A 57 -25.07 -13.27 -11.94
C ASP A 57 -23.64 -12.86 -11.53
N HIS A 58 -23.41 -11.56 -11.45
CA HIS A 58 -22.24 -11.00 -10.78
C HIS A 58 -22.34 -11.32 -9.29
N GLN A 59 -21.93 -12.53 -8.90
CA GLN A 59 -21.70 -12.86 -7.51
C GLN A 59 -20.48 -12.06 -7.04
N GLY A 60 -20.77 -10.95 -6.36
CA GLY A 60 -19.77 -10.13 -5.69
C GLY A 60 -19.02 -10.96 -4.66
N GLY A 61 -17.80 -11.36 -5.01
CA GLY A 61 -16.91 -12.09 -4.11
C GLY A 61 -16.67 -11.25 -2.86
N ASN A 62 -17.11 -11.77 -1.71
CA ASN A 62 -16.87 -11.18 -0.41
C ASN A 62 -15.42 -11.53 -0.03
N VAL A 63 -14.54 -10.54 0.05
CA VAL A 63 -13.11 -10.77 0.19
C VAL A 63 -12.68 -10.46 1.61
N GLY A 64 -12.25 -11.49 2.35
CA GLY A 64 -11.79 -11.33 3.73
C GLY A 64 -12.77 -10.54 4.62
N GLY A 65 -14.08 -10.64 4.37
CA GLY A 65 -15.13 -9.90 5.09
C GLY A 65 -15.46 -8.49 4.57
N ILE A 66 -14.86 -8.03 3.47
CA ILE A 66 -15.14 -6.73 2.84
C ILE A 66 -15.86 -6.94 1.51
N SER A 67 -17.07 -6.39 1.41
CA SER A 67 -17.86 -6.40 0.17
C SER A 67 -17.43 -5.30 -0.81
N MET A 68 -17.75 -5.45 -2.10
CA MET A 68 -17.55 -4.40 -3.10
C MET A 68 -18.21 -3.06 -2.69
N SER A 69 -19.42 -3.10 -2.12
CA SER A 69 -20.10 -1.89 -1.63
C SER A 69 -19.36 -1.22 -0.47
N THR A 70 -18.72 -2.00 0.39
CA THR A 70 -17.86 -1.49 1.46
C THR A 70 -16.58 -0.88 0.89
N CYS A 71 -15.96 -1.56 -0.08
CA CYS A 71 -14.77 -1.06 -0.76
C CYS A 71 -15.02 0.29 -1.45
N GLN A 72 -16.17 0.45 -2.10
CA GLN A 72 -16.56 1.74 -2.71
C GLN A 72 -16.72 2.85 -1.66
N ARG A 73 -17.30 2.54 -0.48
CA ARG A 73 -17.41 3.53 0.61
C ARG A 73 -16.04 3.95 1.13
N LEU A 74 -15.08 3.02 1.21
CA LEU A 74 -13.70 3.33 1.59
C LEU A 74 -13.01 4.22 0.54
N ALA A 75 -13.22 3.94 -0.75
CA ALA A 75 -12.70 4.78 -1.84
C ALA A 75 -13.23 6.23 -1.76
N ASN A 76 -14.51 6.38 -1.41
CA ASN A 76 -15.13 7.70 -1.29
C ASN A 76 -14.49 8.56 -0.18
N ILE A 77 -13.96 7.96 0.90
CA ILE A 77 -13.33 8.70 2.01
C ILE A 77 -12.13 9.50 1.52
N ILE A 78 -11.32 8.90 0.65
CA ILE A 78 -10.10 9.52 0.13
C ILE A 78 -10.38 10.34 -1.14
N GLY A 79 -11.61 10.35 -1.62
CA GLY A 79 -11.99 10.92 -2.93
C GLY A 79 -11.34 10.17 -4.10
N GLY A 80 -11.20 8.85 -3.97
CA GLY A 80 -10.55 7.97 -4.93
C GLY A 80 -11.52 6.99 -5.60
N ALA A 81 -10.95 5.95 -6.20
CA ALA A 81 -11.68 4.86 -6.84
C ALA A 81 -11.23 3.51 -6.28
N VAL A 82 -12.07 2.49 -6.45
CA VAL A 82 -11.69 1.09 -6.20
C VAL A 82 -10.81 0.63 -7.36
N ILE A 83 -9.61 0.15 -7.05
CA ILE A 83 -8.66 -0.42 -8.02
C ILE A 83 -8.92 -1.92 -8.20
N THR A 84 -9.11 -2.61 -7.08
CA THR A 84 -9.58 -3.99 -7.06
C THR A 84 -10.37 -4.24 -5.78
N SER A 85 -11.31 -5.19 -5.83
CA SER A 85 -11.99 -5.72 -4.65
C SER A 85 -11.55 -7.13 -4.29
N THR A 86 -10.76 -7.80 -5.15
CA THR A 86 -10.34 -9.21 -5.01
C THR A 86 -8.92 -9.39 -5.57
N PRO A 87 -7.99 -10.05 -4.84
CA PRO A 87 -8.14 -10.76 -3.56
C PRO A 87 -8.06 -9.85 -2.32
N ALA A 88 -7.99 -8.53 -2.50
CA ALA A 88 -8.07 -7.55 -1.42
C ALA A 88 -8.87 -6.33 -1.90
N CYS A 89 -9.49 -5.58 -0.97
CA CYS A 89 -10.04 -4.28 -1.30
C CYS A 89 -8.91 -3.26 -1.37
N VAL A 90 -8.62 -2.71 -2.54
CA VAL A 90 -7.62 -1.66 -2.76
C VAL A 90 -8.31 -0.44 -3.34
N VAL A 91 -8.15 0.69 -2.67
CA VAL A 91 -8.71 1.97 -3.10
C VAL A 91 -7.57 2.96 -3.28
N GLN A 92 -7.69 3.82 -4.29
CA GLN A 92 -6.61 4.74 -4.63
C GLN A 92 -7.14 6.07 -5.13
N ARG A 93 -6.43 7.13 -4.74
CA ARG A 93 -6.49 8.44 -5.35
C ARG A 93 -5.10 8.79 -5.88
N ASN A 94 -5.01 9.24 -7.13
CA ASN A 94 -3.73 9.70 -7.65
C ASN A 94 -3.38 11.08 -7.07
N ARG A 95 -2.13 11.25 -6.67
CA ARG A 95 -1.58 12.56 -6.32
C ARG A 95 -1.31 13.39 -7.58
N ASN A 96 -1.41 14.71 -7.43
CA ASN A 96 -1.16 15.65 -8.52
C ASN A 96 0.24 16.26 -8.41
N ILE A 97 1.26 15.50 -8.77
CA ILE A 97 2.67 15.95 -8.73
C ILE A 97 3.16 16.16 -10.15
N ASN A 98 3.91 17.24 -10.41
CA ASN A 98 4.58 17.49 -11.69
C ASN A 98 5.85 16.66 -11.91
N ALA A 99 5.73 15.33 -11.80
CA ALA A 99 6.79 14.36 -11.99
C ALA A 99 7.03 13.91 -13.43
N THR A 100 8.30 13.65 -13.73
CA THR A 100 8.78 12.95 -14.92
C THR A 100 9.56 11.72 -14.52
N ILE A 101 9.56 10.68 -15.37
CA ILE A 101 10.41 9.49 -15.27
C ILE A 101 11.08 9.33 -16.64
N LEU A 102 12.40 9.17 -16.68
CA LEU A 102 13.17 9.16 -17.94
C LEU A 102 12.87 10.39 -18.82
N GLY A 103 12.68 11.56 -18.19
CA GLY A 103 12.34 12.82 -18.87
C GLY A 103 10.94 12.87 -19.51
N ARG A 104 10.07 11.89 -19.24
CA ARG A 104 8.67 11.86 -19.72
C ARG A 104 7.71 12.12 -18.57
N ARG A 105 6.75 13.01 -18.79
CA ARG A 105 5.69 13.32 -17.81
C ARG A 105 4.89 12.06 -17.47
N THR A 106 4.72 11.77 -16.18
CA THR A 106 3.87 10.67 -15.70
C THR A 106 2.61 11.18 -15.01
N ARG A 107 1.49 10.50 -15.23
CA ARG A 107 0.24 10.60 -14.43
C ARG A 107 -0.22 9.24 -13.95
N SER A 108 0.65 8.23 -14.06
CA SER A 108 0.30 6.84 -13.85
C SER A 108 -0.08 6.59 -12.38
N PRO A 109 -1.16 5.83 -12.11
CA PRO A 109 -1.46 5.30 -10.78
C PRO A 109 -0.28 4.54 -10.14
N LEU A 110 0.61 3.96 -10.96
CA LEU A 110 1.81 3.25 -10.49
C LEU A 110 2.91 4.20 -9.98
N ALA A 111 2.92 5.45 -10.44
CA ALA A 111 3.94 6.42 -10.07
C ALA A 111 3.46 7.38 -8.98
N LEU A 112 2.17 7.76 -9.03
CA LEU A 112 1.61 8.79 -8.16
C LEU A 112 0.50 8.29 -7.22
N PRO A 113 0.64 7.14 -6.53
CA PRO A 113 -0.42 6.62 -5.67
C PRO A 113 -0.58 7.42 -4.37
N PHE A 114 -1.82 7.51 -3.92
CA PHE A 114 -2.20 7.47 -2.51
C PHE A 114 -3.23 6.34 -2.40
N ALA A 115 -2.75 5.18 -1.97
CA ALA A 115 -3.48 3.92 -1.98
C ALA A 115 -3.64 3.38 -0.56
N LEU A 116 -4.79 2.78 -0.31
CA LEU A 116 -5.08 2.04 0.93
C LEU A 116 -5.62 0.67 0.55
N SER A 117 -5.19 -0.37 1.26
CA SER A 117 -5.73 -1.72 1.12
C SER A 117 -6.29 -2.25 2.43
N PHE A 118 -7.25 -3.15 2.29
CA PHE A 118 -8.03 -3.71 3.38
C PHE A 118 -8.31 -5.19 3.11
N GLU A 119 -7.88 -6.04 4.02
CA GLU A 119 -8.03 -7.50 3.89
C GLU A 119 -8.02 -8.21 5.25
N ASP A 120 -8.17 -9.54 5.21
CA ASP A 120 -8.05 -10.44 6.37
C ASP A 120 -8.80 -9.94 7.62
N ASN A 121 -10.11 -9.67 7.51
CA ASN A 121 -10.91 -9.26 8.66
C ASN A 121 -11.10 -10.43 9.62
N ARG A 122 -10.45 -10.34 10.79
CA ARG A 122 -10.58 -11.29 11.88
C ARG A 122 -11.30 -10.63 13.05
N ASN A 123 -12.52 -11.07 13.34
CA ASN A 123 -13.33 -10.57 14.45
C ASN A 123 -13.52 -9.04 14.47
N GLY A 124 -13.72 -8.43 13.30
CA GLY A 124 -13.90 -6.99 13.15
C GLY A 124 -12.60 -6.18 13.16
N ARG A 125 -11.43 -6.85 13.17
CA ARG A 125 -10.12 -6.22 13.01
C ARG A 125 -9.58 -6.57 11.63
N THR A 126 -9.53 -5.58 10.76
CA THR A 126 -9.01 -5.69 9.39
C THR A 126 -7.51 -5.41 9.39
N LEU A 127 -6.74 -6.14 8.57
CA LEU A 127 -5.38 -5.74 8.21
C LEU A 127 -5.48 -4.60 7.21
N ASN A 128 -4.96 -3.43 7.59
CA ASN A 128 -5.03 -2.23 6.79
C ASN A 128 -3.63 -1.77 6.43
N LEU A 129 -3.36 -1.56 5.14
CA LEU A 129 -2.09 -1.10 4.62
C LEU A 129 -2.29 0.20 3.86
N GLY A 130 -1.28 1.06 3.84
CA GLY A 130 -1.29 2.29 3.08
C GLY A 130 0.05 2.56 2.43
N GLU A 131 -0.02 3.10 1.22
CA GLU A 131 1.12 3.57 0.45
C GLU A 131 0.80 4.96 -0.12
N SER A 132 1.78 5.86 -0.10
CA SER A 132 1.72 7.02 -0.98
C SER A 132 3.09 7.44 -1.49
N VAL A 133 3.10 7.96 -2.71
CA VAL A 133 4.19 8.79 -3.17
C VAL A 133 4.27 10.05 -2.31
N VAL A 134 5.47 10.43 -1.92
CA VAL A 134 5.79 11.63 -1.14
C VAL A 134 7.00 12.32 -1.75
N LEU A 135 7.01 13.65 -1.68
CA LEU A 135 8.19 14.46 -1.90
C LEU A 135 9.07 14.42 -0.64
N GLN A 136 10.36 14.69 -0.79
CA GLN A 136 11.32 14.62 0.32
C GLN A 136 10.90 15.51 1.52
N GLU A 137 10.36 16.69 1.25
CA GLU A 137 9.86 17.62 2.26
C GLU A 137 8.59 17.15 2.99
N GLU A 138 7.82 16.24 2.39
CA GLU A 138 6.57 15.71 2.93
C GLU A 138 6.78 14.49 3.85
N ILE A 139 7.98 13.90 3.85
CA ILE A 139 8.29 12.67 4.61
C ILE A 139 8.03 12.86 6.11
N ASN A 140 8.74 13.79 6.76
CA ASN A 140 8.61 13.98 8.21
C ASN A 140 7.20 14.47 8.62
N PRO A 141 6.56 15.41 7.89
CA PRO A 141 5.17 15.79 8.15
C PRO A 141 4.19 14.60 8.11
N LEU A 142 4.23 13.77 7.06
CA LEU A 142 3.32 12.64 6.93
C LEU A 142 3.58 11.60 8.02
N MET A 143 4.84 11.25 8.23
CA MET A 143 5.25 10.28 9.24
C MET A 143 4.79 10.70 10.64
N THR A 144 4.98 11.97 10.98
CA THR A 144 4.53 12.54 12.26
C THR A 144 3.01 12.51 12.38
N ALA A 145 2.29 12.92 11.34
CA ALA A 145 0.83 12.96 11.33
C ALA A 145 0.19 11.56 11.45
N LEU A 146 0.77 10.55 10.80
CA LEU A 146 0.33 9.16 10.92
C LEU A 146 0.51 8.63 12.34
N ARG A 147 1.68 8.89 12.95
CA ARG A 147 1.98 8.41 14.30
C ARG A 147 1.16 9.08 15.39
N LYS A 148 0.85 10.38 15.26
CA LYS A 148 -0.12 11.05 16.15
C LYS A 148 -1.47 10.35 16.17
N ARG A 149 -1.82 9.64 15.10
CA ARG A 149 -3.08 8.87 14.94
C ARG A 149 -2.93 7.39 15.29
N GLY A 150 -1.79 6.99 15.89
CA GLY A 150 -1.51 5.61 16.30
C GLY A 150 -1.27 4.64 15.13
N ILE A 151 -0.95 5.16 13.94
CA ILE A 151 -0.65 4.35 12.76
C ILE A 151 0.86 4.07 12.70
N ILE A 152 1.23 2.83 12.41
CA ILE A 152 2.64 2.40 12.33
C ILE A 152 3.18 2.75 10.95
N VAL A 153 4.29 3.49 10.90
CA VAL A 153 5.04 3.74 9.66
C VAL A 153 6.15 2.70 9.54
N THR A 154 6.17 1.96 8.45
CA THR A 154 7.00 0.75 8.28
C THR A 154 8.19 0.97 7.37
N ALA A 155 8.03 1.72 6.27
CA ALA A 155 9.10 1.95 5.32
C ALA A 155 9.03 3.33 4.66
N VAL A 156 10.19 3.85 4.28
CA VAL A 156 10.36 4.97 3.37
C VAL A 156 11.43 4.59 2.35
N HIS A 157 11.10 4.60 1.06
CA HIS A 157 12.01 4.16 -0.01
C HIS A 157 11.68 4.82 -1.35
N ASN A 158 12.43 4.51 -2.42
CA ASN A 158 12.16 5.00 -3.77
C ASN A 158 11.81 3.85 -4.72
N HIS A 159 10.92 4.08 -5.69
CA HIS A 159 10.63 3.10 -6.76
C HIS A 159 11.39 3.40 -8.05
N TRP A 160 11.68 4.67 -8.33
CA TRP A 160 12.26 5.12 -9.59
C TRP A 160 13.69 5.62 -9.40
N LEU A 161 14.55 5.41 -10.39
CA LEU A 161 15.95 5.86 -10.38
C LEU A 161 16.16 7.21 -11.08
N PHE A 162 15.36 7.50 -12.11
CA PHE A 162 15.53 8.67 -12.99
C PHE A 162 14.27 9.52 -13.02
N ASP A 163 13.75 9.82 -11.83
CA ASP A 163 12.58 10.64 -11.60
C ASP A 163 12.93 12.10 -11.29
N GLN A 164 12.04 13.03 -11.65
CA GLN A 164 12.17 14.45 -11.30
C GLN A 164 10.77 15.08 -11.10
N PRO A 165 10.46 15.70 -9.94
CA PRO A 165 11.30 15.75 -8.74
C PRO A 165 11.48 14.35 -8.13
N ARG A 166 12.37 14.24 -7.14
CA ARG A 166 12.62 12.97 -6.45
C ARG A 166 11.34 12.49 -5.77
N LEU A 167 10.82 11.36 -6.23
CA LEU A 167 9.68 10.66 -5.66
C LEU A 167 10.18 9.61 -4.67
N MET A 168 9.68 9.73 -3.45
CA MET A 168 9.83 8.74 -2.39
C MET A 168 8.47 8.10 -2.12
N TYR A 169 8.44 7.00 -1.40
CA TYR A 169 7.24 6.22 -1.09
C TYR A 169 7.26 5.89 0.38
N MET A 170 6.13 6.10 1.05
CA MET A 170 5.97 5.76 2.46
C MET A 170 4.92 4.67 2.59
N HIS A 171 5.23 3.69 3.44
CA HIS A 171 4.34 2.58 3.79
C HIS A 171 3.93 2.69 5.26
N TRP A 172 2.66 2.40 5.53
CA TRP A 172 2.13 2.38 6.89
C TRP A 172 1.04 1.32 7.05
N GLU A 173 0.80 0.88 8.29
CA GLU A 173 -0.11 -0.21 8.58
C GLU A 173 -0.77 -0.10 9.96
N ASN A 174 -1.88 -0.80 10.12
CA ASN A 174 -2.38 -1.23 11.43
C ASN A 174 -3.30 -2.45 11.30
N THR A 175 -3.75 -2.96 12.45
CA THR A 175 -4.95 -3.81 12.51
C THR A 175 -6.06 -3.08 13.26
N GLY A 176 -7.26 -3.01 12.68
CA GLY A 176 -8.36 -2.27 13.29
C GLY A 176 -9.53 -1.99 12.34
N ASP A 177 -10.33 -0.99 12.68
CA ASP A 177 -11.47 -0.58 11.86
C ASP A 177 -11.00 0.05 10.53
N PRO A 178 -11.41 -0.48 9.37
CA PRO A 178 -10.93 -0.01 8.06
C PRO A 178 -11.39 1.43 7.76
N PHE A 179 -12.56 1.84 8.26
CA PHE A 179 -13.07 3.20 8.05
C PHE A 179 -12.27 4.22 8.85
N GLN A 180 -11.90 3.92 10.09
CA GLN A 180 -11.04 4.75 10.92
C GLN A 180 -9.63 4.83 10.33
N PHE A 181 -9.07 3.72 9.86
CA PHE A 181 -7.78 3.73 9.16
C PHE A 181 -7.81 4.63 7.92
N ALA A 182 -8.85 4.52 7.08
CA ALA A 182 -8.98 5.34 5.88
C ALA A 182 -9.08 6.84 6.19
N ARG A 183 -9.91 7.22 7.17
CA ARG A 183 -10.04 8.62 7.60
C ARG A 183 -8.73 9.15 8.16
N ASN A 184 -8.12 8.42 9.10
CA ASN A 184 -6.89 8.84 9.75
C ASN A 184 -5.73 8.97 8.76
N SER A 185 -5.61 8.04 7.81
CA SER A 185 -4.59 8.10 6.76
C SER A 185 -4.79 9.32 5.86
N PHE A 186 -6.03 9.60 5.45
CA PHE A 186 -6.33 10.73 4.58
C PHE A 186 -6.18 12.08 5.30
N GLU A 187 -6.59 12.17 6.56
CA GLU A 187 -6.36 13.36 7.38
C GLU A 187 -4.88 13.62 7.63
N ALA A 188 -4.07 12.57 7.87
CA ALA A 188 -2.63 12.71 7.97
C ALA A 188 -2.01 13.22 6.66
N ALA A 189 -2.48 12.71 5.52
CA ALA A 189 -2.06 13.19 4.21
C ALA A 189 -2.40 14.67 4.00
N ARG A 190 -3.60 15.11 4.38
CA ARG A 190 -4.00 16.53 4.30
C ARG A 190 -3.19 17.41 5.25
N GLU A 191 -2.95 16.97 6.48
CA GLU A 191 -2.09 17.69 7.46
C GLU A 191 -0.67 17.87 6.93
N ALA A 192 -0.15 16.87 6.21
CA ALA A 192 1.17 16.89 5.60
C ALA A 192 1.24 17.58 4.23
N GLY A 193 0.13 18.13 3.73
CA GLY A 193 0.10 18.90 2.48
C GLY A 193 0.07 18.05 1.20
N LEU A 194 -0.33 16.77 1.28
CA LEU A 194 -0.31 15.89 0.11
C LEU A 194 -1.38 16.24 -0.95
N PHE A 195 -2.43 16.98 -0.56
CA PHE A 195 -3.63 17.29 -1.36
C PHE A 195 -4.16 18.70 -1.12
#